data_AF-A0A5U6MGN4-F1
#
_entry.id   AF-A0A5U6MGN4-F1
#
_cell.length_a   1.000
_cell.length_b   1.000
_cell.length_c   1.000
_cell.angle_alpha   90.00
_cell.angle_beta   90.00
_cell.angle_gamma   90.00
#
_symmetry.space_group_name_H-M   'P 1'
#
loop_
_entity.id
_entity.type
_entity.pdbx_description
1 polymer ?
#
loop_
_entity_poly.entity_id
_entity_poly.type
_entity_poly.pdbx_seq_one_letter_code
_entity_poly.pdbx_strand_id
1 'polypeptide(L)'
;MILFCLASLSAKAHAEDKGGFSLGSTRVIYDGSKKDATVTVNNSAKNAPFLAQSWVTEYAPEKKQPAMAPFLVTPPLYRQDEGKNTLRIIRTGGQMPSDRESVFWLNVKAIPAVHEDLSGKNTLQFAYVLRVKLFYRPAGLSGDSARAADSLTFSRQGNVLQVRNSSPYYVTFNKLTVGGKEVKNASSEMVPPKGEQHYTLPAGATGNQVTFRTLNDYGGVLPQQTVTF
;
A
#
# COMPACT_ATOMS: atom_id res chain seq x y z
N MET A 1 43.87 18.11 48.68
CA MET A 1 42.82 18.81 47.91
C MET A 1 43.16 18.67 46.43
N ILE A 2 42.71 17.59 45.79
CA ILE A 2 42.91 17.33 44.36
C ILE A 2 41.53 17.37 43.72
N LEU A 3 41.36 18.32 42.81
CA LEU A 3 40.13 18.72 42.16
C LEU A 3 39.80 17.73 41.04
N PHE A 4 38.75 16.91 41.20
CA PHE A 4 38.23 16.05 40.14
C PHE A 4 37.34 16.87 39.20
N CYS A 5 37.83 17.20 38.01
CA CYS A 5 37.00 17.72 36.93
C CYS A 5 36.18 16.58 36.31
N LEU A 6 34.88 16.53 36.57
CA LEU A 6 33.94 15.69 35.81
C LEU A 6 33.72 16.31 34.43
N ALA A 7 34.40 15.81 33.42
CA ALA A 7 34.03 16.06 32.03
C ALA A 7 32.82 15.18 31.67
N SER A 8 31.64 15.79 31.60
CA SER A 8 30.42 15.13 31.14
C SER A 8 30.49 14.90 29.62
N LEU A 9 30.84 13.69 29.20
CA LEU A 9 30.84 13.28 27.81
C LEU A 9 29.40 13.02 27.36
N SER A 10 28.71 14.05 26.86
CA SER A 10 27.42 13.89 26.18
C SER A 10 27.63 13.22 24.82
N ALA A 11 27.57 11.89 24.78
CA ALA A 11 27.52 11.15 23.52
C ALA A 11 26.19 11.47 22.82
N LYS A 12 26.23 12.38 21.84
CA LYS A 12 25.13 12.55 20.90
C LYS A 12 25.05 11.26 20.08
N ALA A 13 24.03 10.44 20.33
CA ALA A 13 23.68 9.33 19.45
C ALA A 13 23.23 9.94 18.12
N HIS A 14 24.16 10.08 17.18
CA HIS A 14 23.82 10.35 15.79
C HIS A 14 23.21 9.06 15.25
N ALA A 15 21.89 9.03 15.12
CA ALA A 15 21.23 8.08 14.24
C ALA A 15 21.72 8.40 12.82
N GLU A 16 22.69 7.63 12.35
CA GLU A 16 23.15 7.70 10.98
C GLU A 16 21.99 7.18 10.10
N ASP A 17 21.29 8.10 9.43
CA ASP A 17 20.30 7.73 8.41
C ASP A 17 21.05 7.11 7.23
N LYS A 18 21.14 5.79 7.24
CA LYS A 18 21.79 5.02 6.16
C LYS A 18 20.95 5.00 4.87
N GLY A 19 19.80 5.67 4.86
CA GLY A 19 18.88 5.70 3.73
C GLY A 19 18.24 4.34 3.44
N GLY A 20 17.59 4.23 2.29
CA GLY A 20 17.01 2.96 1.86
C GLY A 20 16.21 3.04 0.57
N PHE A 21 15.69 1.88 0.18
CA PHE A 21 14.89 1.70 -1.03
C PHE A 21 13.39 1.92 -0.72
N SER A 22 12.73 2.78 -1.49
CA SER A 22 11.33 3.18 -1.27
C SER A 22 10.58 3.41 -2.58
N LEU A 23 9.25 3.40 -2.51
CA LEU A 23 8.35 3.83 -3.58
C LEU A 23 7.79 5.22 -3.27
N GLY A 24 7.67 6.05 -4.29
CA GLY A 24 7.12 7.41 -4.20
C GLY A 24 5.61 7.46 -3.98
N SER A 25 4.93 6.32 -3.99
CA SER A 25 3.49 6.21 -3.76
C SER A 25 3.14 4.89 -3.07
N THR A 26 2.09 4.89 -2.24
CA THR A 26 1.57 3.69 -1.56
C THR A 26 0.51 2.94 -2.37
N ARG A 27 0.14 3.49 -3.53
CA ARG A 27 -0.80 2.94 -4.52
C ARG A 27 -0.60 3.62 -5.87
N VAL A 28 -1.01 2.94 -6.94
CA VAL A 28 -0.94 3.44 -8.32
C VAL A 28 -2.32 3.35 -8.95
N ILE A 29 -2.76 4.42 -9.59
CA ILE A 29 -3.97 4.43 -10.43
C ILE A 29 -3.54 4.32 -11.89
N TYR A 30 -3.96 3.24 -12.55
CA TYR A 30 -3.89 3.09 -13.99
C TYR A 30 -5.20 3.58 -14.59
N ASP A 31 -5.18 4.79 -15.14
CA ASP A 31 -6.29 5.34 -15.91
C ASP A 31 -6.41 4.60 -17.26
N GLY A 32 -7.55 3.95 -17.48
CA GLY A 32 -7.83 3.15 -18.68
C GLY A 32 -7.89 3.96 -19.98
N SER A 33 -7.94 5.29 -19.91
CA SER A 33 -7.76 6.18 -21.07
C SER A 33 -6.29 6.42 -21.45
N LYS A 34 -5.35 5.99 -20.60
CA LYS A 34 -3.91 6.19 -20.79
C LYS A 34 -3.21 4.91 -21.26
N LYS A 35 -2.07 5.10 -21.93
CA LYS A 35 -1.22 4.01 -22.43
C LYS A 35 -0.39 3.37 -21.32
N ASP A 36 -0.18 4.09 -20.23
CA ASP A 36 0.62 3.65 -19.10
C ASP A 36 0.33 4.45 -17.83
N ALA A 37 0.80 3.91 -16.72
CA ALA A 37 0.91 4.60 -15.44
C ALA A 37 2.37 4.56 -14.96
N THR A 38 2.76 5.49 -14.10
CA THR A 38 4.15 5.58 -13.60
C THR A 38 4.20 5.58 -12.09
N VAL A 39 5.29 5.03 -11.55
CA VAL A 39 5.65 5.17 -10.13
C VAL A 39 7.15 5.39 -9.98
N THR A 40 7.52 6.28 -9.06
CA THR A 40 8.93 6.54 -8.75
C THR A 40 9.44 5.56 -7.71
N VAL A 41 10.64 5.04 -7.94
CA VAL A 41 11.47 4.34 -6.97
C VAL A 41 12.56 5.32 -6.51
N ASN A 42 12.90 5.29 -5.23
CA ASN A 42 13.98 6.10 -4.67
C ASN A 42 14.91 5.23 -3.82
N ASN A 43 16.21 5.34 -4.06
CA ASN A 43 17.25 4.85 -3.16
C ASN A 43 17.95 6.05 -2.52
N SER A 44 17.74 6.28 -1.24
CA SER A 44 18.44 7.35 -0.49
C SER A 44 19.76 6.89 0.14
N ALA A 45 20.13 5.61 0.01
CA ALA A 45 21.33 5.07 0.61
C ALA A 45 22.56 5.38 -0.25
N LYS A 46 23.59 5.96 0.38
CA LYS A 46 24.87 6.30 -0.27
C LYS A 46 25.73 5.07 -0.43
N ASN A 47 26.33 4.89 -1.61
CA ASN A 47 27.22 3.76 -1.94
C ASN A 47 26.60 2.36 -1.69
N ALA A 48 25.26 2.27 -1.63
CA ALA A 48 24.54 1.03 -1.36
C ALA A 48 23.52 0.78 -2.50
N PRO A 49 23.98 0.27 -3.65
CA PRO A 49 23.11 0.01 -4.78
C PRO A 49 22.22 -1.22 -4.55
N PHE A 50 21.05 -1.23 -5.18
CA PHE A 50 20.13 -2.36 -5.20
C PHE A 50 19.98 -2.89 -6.62
N LEU A 51 19.82 -4.21 -6.77
CA LEU A 51 19.18 -4.77 -7.96
C LEU A 51 17.67 -4.76 -7.74
N ALA A 52 16.96 -4.00 -8.57
CA ALA A 52 15.52 -3.81 -8.49
C ALA A 52 14.80 -4.64 -9.56
N GLN A 53 13.86 -5.48 -9.14
CA GLN A 53 13.01 -6.29 -10.02
C GLN A 53 11.54 -5.93 -9.82
N SER A 54 10.79 -5.68 -10.90
CA SER A 54 9.42 -5.17 -10.83
C SER A 54 8.44 -5.98 -11.67
N TRP A 55 7.25 -6.29 -11.11
CA TRP A 55 6.21 -7.06 -11.79
C TRP A 55 4.82 -6.84 -11.17
N VAL A 56 3.74 -7.21 -11.88
CA VAL A 56 2.36 -7.05 -11.39
C VAL A 56 1.66 -8.41 -11.27
N THR A 57 1.13 -8.74 -10.09
CA THR A 57 0.35 -9.96 -9.88
C THR A 57 -1.13 -9.67 -9.69
N GLU A 58 -1.97 -10.70 -9.78
CA GLU A 58 -3.36 -10.64 -9.33
C GLU A 58 -3.46 -10.20 -7.86
N TYR A 59 -4.59 -9.59 -7.49
CA TYR A 59 -4.93 -9.31 -6.10
C TYR A 59 -5.54 -10.56 -5.46
N ALA A 60 -4.68 -11.41 -4.90
CA ALA A 60 -5.05 -12.61 -4.16
C ALA A 60 -4.27 -12.67 -2.84
N PRO A 61 -4.67 -11.87 -1.82
CA PRO A 61 -3.91 -11.74 -0.57
C PRO A 61 -3.73 -13.05 0.20
N GLU A 62 -4.62 -14.03 0.00
CA GLU A 62 -4.57 -15.37 0.58
C GLU A 62 -3.58 -16.32 -0.11
N LYS A 63 -3.13 -16.01 -1.34
CA LYS A 63 -2.21 -16.85 -2.09
C LYS A 63 -0.75 -16.48 -1.78
N LYS A 64 0.06 -17.49 -1.45
CA LYS A 64 1.52 -17.32 -1.26
C LYS A 64 2.22 -16.85 -2.53
N GLN A 65 1.78 -17.33 -3.69
CA GLN A 65 2.32 -16.99 -5.00
C GLN A 65 1.15 -16.68 -5.95
N PRO A 66 0.68 -15.41 -5.97
CA PRO A 66 -0.39 -15.00 -6.88
C PRO A 66 0.07 -15.04 -8.34
N ALA A 67 -0.85 -15.35 -9.26
CA ALA A 67 -0.57 -15.40 -10.69
C ALA A 67 -0.17 -14.03 -11.27
N MET A 68 0.51 -14.05 -12.41
CA MET A 68 0.89 -12.83 -13.13
C MET A 68 -0.33 -12.14 -13.74
N ALA A 69 -0.40 -10.81 -13.58
CA ALA A 69 -1.46 -9.99 -14.16
C ALA A 69 -1.06 -9.50 -15.57
N PRO A 70 -2.02 -9.08 -16.42
CA PRO A 70 -1.75 -8.62 -17.79
C PRO A 70 -1.18 -7.19 -17.82
N PHE A 71 -0.06 -6.98 -17.12
CA PHE A 71 0.70 -5.74 -17.09
C PHE A 71 2.19 -6.03 -17.21
N LEU A 72 2.89 -5.19 -17.97
CA LEU A 72 4.34 -5.15 -18.07
C LEU A 72 4.85 -3.95 -17.26
N VAL A 73 5.92 -4.15 -16.50
CA VAL A 73 6.64 -3.07 -15.81
C VAL A 73 7.99 -2.87 -16.47
N THR A 74 8.32 -1.62 -16.79
CA THR A 74 9.58 -1.27 -17.47
C THR A 74 10.35 -0.22 -16.64
N PRO A 75 11.66 -0.42 -16.41
CA PRO A 75 12.41 -1.66 -16.64
C PRO A 75 11.99 -2.79 -15.66
N PRO A 76 11.95 -4.06 -16.11
CA PRO A 76 11.57 -5.19 -15.24
C PRO A 76 12.69 -5.62 -14.29
N LEU A 77 13.95 -5.35 -14.64
CA LEU A 77 15.14 -5.61 -13.83
C LEU A 77 16.19 -4.55 -14.13
N TYR A 78 16.74 -3.90 -13.11
CA TYR A 78 17.75 -2.86 -13.29
C TYR A 78 18.54 -2.62 -12.01
N ARG A 79 19.76 -2.08 -12.16
CA ARG A 79 20.55 -1.59 -11.02
C ARG A 79 20.07 -0.20 -10.62
N GLN A 80 19.82 0.00 -9.32
CA GLN A 80 19.43 1.24 -8.69
C GLN A 80 20.57 1.71 -7.77
N ASP A 81 21.39 2.64 -8.24
CA ASP A 81 22.29 3.41 -7.40
C ASP A 81 21.51 4.51 -6.62
N GLU A 82 22.21 5.40 -5.92
CA GLU A 82 21.59 6.52 -5.19
C GLU A 82 20.75 7.41 -6.14
N GLY A 83 19.55 7.78 -5.71
CA GLY A 83 18.65 8.68 -6.45
C GLY A 83 17.32 8.04 -6.84
N LYS A 84 16.68 8.65 -7.84
CA LYS A 84 15.31 8.29 -8.28
C LYS A 84 15.33 7.61 -9.64
N ASN A 85 14.47 6.60 -9.80
CA ASN A 85 14.12 6.02 -11.09
C ASN A 85 12.60 5.96 -11.26
N THR A 86 12.11 5.96 -12.50
CA THR A 86 10.68 5.85 -12.78
C THR A 86 10.37 4.51 -13.43
N LEU A 87 9.44 3.77 -12.84
CA LEU A 87 8.85 2.57 -13.42
C LEU A 87 7.63 2.96 -14.25
N ARG A 88 7.52 2.42 -15.45
CA ARG A 88 6.33 2.54 -16.31
C ARG A 88 5.59 1.21 -16.37
N ILE A 89 4.30 1.25 -16.05
CA ILE A 89 3.39 0.11 -16.04
C ILE A 89 2.49 0.22 -17.25
N ILE A 90 2.49 -0.81 -18.10
CA ILE A 90 1.77 -0.85 -19.37
C ILE A 90 0.82 -2.05 -19.32
N ARG A 91 -0.46 -1.85 -19.60
CA ARG A 91 -1.40 -2.98 -19.74
C ARG A 91 -1.11 -3.74 -21.03
N THR A 92 -0.96 -5.06 -20.95
CA THR A 92 -0.67 -5.93 -22.10
C THR A 92 -1.90 -6.67 -22.63
N GLY A 93 -3.06 -6.46 -22.02
CA GLY A 93 -4.33 -7.05 -22.45
C GLY A 93 -5.22 -7.43 -21.27
N GLY A 94 -5.83 -8.61 -21.37
CA GLY A 94 -6.77 -9.16 -20.39
C GLY A 94 -8.15 -8.50 -20.44
N GLN A 95 -9.18 -9.26 -20.07
CA GLN A 95 -10.53 -8.72 -19.91
C GLN A 95 -10.70 -8.22 -18.48
N MET A 96 -11.18 -6.98 -18.34
CA MET A 96 -11.48 -6.35 -17.06
C MET A 96 -12.86 -5.70 -17.19
N PRO A 97 -13.67 -5.66 -16.12
CA PRO A 97 -14.93 -4.94 -16.13
C PRO A 97 -14.75 -3.49 -16.60
N SER A 98 -15.64 -3.02 -17.46
CA SER A 98 -15.68 -1.62 -17.91
C SER A 98 -16.50 -0.72 -16.99
N ASP A 99 -17.25 -1.31 -16.06
CA ASP A 99 -18.25 -0.63 -15.23
C ASP A 99 -17.78 -0.37 -13.78
N ARG A 100 -16.56 -0.81 -13.43
CA ARG A 100 -15.95 -0.69 -12.10
C ARG A 100 -14.44 -0.86 -12.14
N GLU A 101 -13.76 -0.45 -11.08
CA GLU A 101 -12.34 -0.69 -10.91
C GLU A 101 -11.97 -2.18 -10.79
N SER A 102 -10.77 -2.52 -11.22
CA SER A 102 -10.09 -3.78 -10.91
C SER A 102 -8.83 -3.49 -10.08
N VAL A 103 -8.42 -4.43 -9.23
CA VAL A 103 -7.24 -4.25 -8.37
C VAL A 103 -6.21 -5.37 -8.58
N PHE A 104 -4.94 -4.99 -8.52
CA PHE A 104 -3.75 -5.82 -8.69
C PHE A 104 -2.69 -5.43 -7.66
N TRP A 105 -1.61 -6.21 -7.58
CA TRP A 105 -0.43 -5.87 -6.80
C TRP A 105 0.73 -5.50 -7.71
N LEU A 106 1.25 -4.28 -7.58
CA LEU A 106 2.58 -3.96 -8.07
C LEU A 106 3.60 -4.40 -7.02
N ASN A 107 4.56 -5.21 -7.44
CA ASN A 107 5.65 -5.70 -6.61
C ASN A 107 6.97 -5.12 -7.13
N VAL A 108 7.78 -4.58 -6.23
CA VAL A 108 9.14 -4.10 -6.51
C VAL A 108 10.08 -4.72 -5.48
N LYS A 109 10.88 -5.69 -5.92
CA LYS A 109 11.88 -6.38 -5.11
C LYS A 109 13.20 -5.64 -5.18
N ALA A 110 13.72 -5.25 -4.02
CA ALA A 110 15.02 -4.66 -3.85
C ALA A 110 15.98 -5.71 -3.27
N ILE A 111 17.04 -6.02 -4.01
CA ILE A 111 18.09 -6.96 -3.62
C ILE A 111 19.35 -6.13 -3.35
N PRO A 112 19.81 -6.01 -2.09
CA PRO A 112 21.03 -5.26 -1.77
C PRO A 112 22.24 -5.86 -2.49
N ALA A 113 23.18 -5.01 -2.91
CA ALA A 113 24.47 -5.49 -3.36
C ALA A 113 25.28 -6.10 -2.19
N VAL A 114 26.08 -7.12 -2.50
CA VAL A 114 27.04 -7.69 -1.55
C VAL A 114 28.29 -6.82 -1.57
N HIS A 115 28.69 -6.30 -0.42
CA HIS A 115 29.93 -5.56 -0.29
C HIS A 115 31.12 -6.52 -0.06
N GLU A 116 32.27 -6.21 -0.63
CA GLU A 116 33.48 -7.06 -0.55
C GLU A 116 34.00 -7.20 0.90
N ASP A 117 33.76 -6.22 1.76
CA ASP A 117 34.11 -6.22 3.18
C ASP A 117 33.30 -7.23 4.03
N LEU A 118 32.24 -7.80 3.44
CA LEU A 118 31.45 -8.90 3.98
C LEU A 118 31.92 -10.28 3.47
N SER A 119 32.87 -10.32 2.53
CA SER A 119 33.44 -11.57 2.03
C SER A 119 34.16 -12.34 3.14
N GLY A 120 33.85 -13.64 3.27
CA GLY A 120 34.39 -14.51 4.31
C GLY A 120 33.78 -14.32 5.72
N LYS A 121 32.76 -13.46 5.86
CA LYS A 121 32.01 -13.28 7.12
C LYS A 121 30.63 -13.93 7.03
N ASN A 122 30.17 -14.50 8.15
CA ASN A 122 28.80 -14.97 8.26
C ASN A 122 27.86 -13.76 8.36
N THR A 123 27.18 -13.43 7.27
CA THR A 123 26.26 -12.29 7.20
C THR A 123 24.87 -12.74 6.79
N LEU A 124 23.85 -12.13 7.38
CA LEU A 124 22.46 -12.31 7.00
C LEU A 124 22.04 -11.10 6.18
N GLN A 125 21.59 -11.35 4.95
CA GLN A 125 21.10 -10.32 4.03
C GLN A 125 19.63 -10.53 3.71
N PHE A 126 18.88 -9.43 3.68
CA PHE A 126 17.46 -9.45 3.38
C PHE A 126 17.20 -8.74 2.06
N ALA A 127 16.53 -9.43 1.14
CA ALA A 127 15.86 -8.78 0.03
C ALA A 127 14.42 -8.45 0.46
N TYR A 128 13.94 -7.27 0.12
CA TYR A 128 12.60 -6.82 0.49
C TYR A 128 11.74 -6.66 -0.76
N VAL A 129 10.47 -7.06 -0.67
CA VAL A 129 9.48 -6.84 -1.72
C VAL A 129 8.52 -5.76 -1.26
N LEU A 130 8.62 -4.58 -1.86
CA LEU A 130 7.65 -3.52 -1.68
C LEU A 130 6.41 -3.85 -2.53
N ARG A 131 5.25 -3.89 -1.89
CA ARG A 131 3.99 -4.24 -2.52
C ARG A 131 2.99 -3.11 -2.35
N VAL A 132 2.47 -2.59 -3.47
CA VAL A 132 1.46 -1.51 -3.48
C VAL A 132 0.30 -1.87 -4.38
N LYS A 133 -0.90 -1.39 -4.04
CA LYS A 133 -2.11 -1.64 -4.81
C LYS A 133 -2.02 -0.91 -6.15
N LEU A 134 -2.30 -1.62 -7.24
CA LEU A 134 -2.48 -1.05 -8.58
C LEU A 134 -3.96 -1.16 -8.95
N PHE A 135 -4.63 -0.02 -9.08
CA PHE A 135 -6.03 0.03 -9.48
C PHE A 135 -6.12 0.31 -10.98
N TYR A 136 -6.74 -0.58 -11.73
CA TYR A 136 -7.17 -0.27 -13.10
C TYR A 136 -8.53 0.41 -13.03
N ARG A 137 -8.59 1.64 -13.55
CA ARG A 137 -9.78 2.48 -13.58
C ARG A 137 -10.25 2.64 -15.03
N PRO A 138 -11.31 1.92 -15.47
CA PRO A 138 -11.88 2.13 -16.79
C PRO A 138 -12.17 3.60 -17.08
N ALA A 139 -12.04 4.00 -18.34
CA ALA A 139 -12.45 5.33 -18.77
C ALA A 139 -13.98 5.49 -18.63
N GLY A 140 -14.43 6.67 -18.18
CA GLY A 140 -15.85 7.00 -18.12
C GLY A 140 -16.61 6.43 -16.90
N LEU A 141 -15.92 5.97 -15.86
CA LEU A 141 -16.59 5.68 -14.59
C LEU A 141 -17.26 6.94 -14.02
N SER A 142 -18.50 6.77 -13.58
CA SER A 142 -19.29 7.84 -12.98
C SER A 142 -18.85 8.14 -11.55
N GLY A 143 -19.00 9.40 -11.11
CA GLY A 143 -18.73 9.84 -9.74
C GLY A 143 -17.25 10.06 -9.46
N ASP A 144 -16.95 10.45 -8.23
CA ASP A 144 -15.60 10.79 -7.76
C ASP A 144 -15.08 9.71 -6.81
N SER A 145 -13.86 9.22 -7.05
CA SER A 145 -13.20 8.21 -6.20
C SER A 145 -13.05 8.70 -4.76
N ALA A 146 -12.81 10.00 -4.55
CA ALA A 146 -12.69 10.60 -3.22
C ALA A 146 -14.02 10.58 -2.45
N ARG A 147 -15.15 10.51 -3.16
CA ARG A 147 -16.50 10.46 -2.59
C ARG A 147 -17.11 9.06 -2.58
N ALA A 148 -16.39 8.04 -3.04
CA ALA A 148 -16.88 6.65 -3.04
C ALA A 148 -17.36 6.19 -1.65
N ALA A 149 -16.72 6.68 -0.60
CA ALA A 149 -17.06 6.39 0.79
C ALA A 149 -18.47 6.87 1.19
N ASP A 150 -18.99 7.92 0.57
CA ASP A 150 -20.34 8.46 0.82
C ASP A 150 -21.43 7.45 0.40
N SER A 151 -21.09 6.50 -0.49
CA SER A 151 -22.00 5.47 -1.00
C SER A 151 -22.04 4.18 -0.17
N LEU A 152 -21.27 4.14 0.91
CA LEU A 152 -21.20 2.99 1.80
C LEU A 152 -22.44 2.89 2.67
N THR A 153 -23.03 1.69 2.73
CA THR A 153 -24.08 1.36 3.68
C THR A 153 -23.61 0.27 4.62
N PHE A 154 -24.02 0.37 5.88
CA PHE A 154 -23.59 -0.51 6.96
C PHE A 154 -24.78 -1.31 7.50
N SER A 155 -24.55 -2.58 7.82
CA SER A 155 -25.48 -3.39 8.58
C SER A 155 -24.71 -4.37 9.46
N ARG A 156 -25.40 -4.98 10.43
CA ARG A 156 -24.78 -5.94 11.35
C ARG A 156 -25.55 -7.24 11.37
N GLN A 157 -24.82 -8.35 11.27
CA GLN A 157 -25.33 -9.70 11.45
C GLN A 157 -24.51 -10.41 12.54
N GLY A 158 -25.06 -10.50 13.75
CA GLY A 158 -24.35 -11.05 14.90
C GLY A 158 -23.07 -10.27 15.22
N ASN A 159 -21.91 -10.93 15.10
CA ASN A 159 -20.59 -10.33 15.31
C ASN A 159 -19.89 -9.88 14.02
N VAL A 160 -20.63 -9.74 12.92
CA VAL A 160 -20.10 -9.32 11.62
C VAL A 160 -20.72 -7.97 11.23
N LEU A 161 -19.86 -7.01 10.88
CA LEU A 161 -20.27 -5.79 10.18
C LEU A 161 -20.23 -6.05 8.68
N GLN A 162 -21.35 -5.86 8.00
CA GLN A 162 -21.43 -5.90 6.56
C GLN A 162 -21.36 -4.47 6.03
N VAL A 163 -20.46 -4.24 5.08
CA VAL A 163 -20.27 -2.94 4.44
C VAL A 163 -20.50 -3.12 2.94
N ARG A 164 -21.54 -2.48 2.41
CA ARG A 164 -21.87 -2.53 0.99
C ARG A 164 -21.44 -1.23 0.32
N ASN A 165 -20.86 -1.35 -0.86
CA ASN A 165 -20.37 -0.24 -1.67
C ASN A 165 -21.09 -0.24 -3.01
N SER A 166 -21.90 0.79 -3.25
CA SER A 166 -22.63 0.94 -4.52
C SER A 166 -21.83 1.68 -5.60
N SER A 167 -20.72 2.33 -5.23
CA SER A 167 -19.85 3.03 -6.17
C SER A 167 -19.03 2.08 -7.05
N PRO A 168 -18.51 2.56 -8.20
CA PRO A 168 -17.61 1.79 -9.06
C PRO A 168 -16.14 1.78 -8.60
N TYR A 169 -15.82 2.31 -7.41
CA TYR A 169 -14.45 2.44 -6.89
C TYR A 169 -14.20 1.54 -5.67
N TYR A 170 -12.98 1.06 -5.49
CA TYR A 170 -12.57 0.39 -4.25
C TYR A 170 -12.47 1.39 -3.10
N VAL A 171 -12.98 1.02 -1.91
CA VAL A 171 -12.80 1.82 -0.70
C VAL A 171 -11.84 1.11 0.26
N THR A 172 -10.77 1.79 0.64
CA THR A 172 -9.83 1.32 1.68
C THR A 172 -10.03 2.13 2.95
N PHE A 173 -10.34 1.48 4.07
CA PHE A 173 -10.35 2.15 5.36
C PHE A 173 -8.92 2.42 5.82
N ASN A 174 -8.65 3.62 6.31
CA ASN A 174 -7.49 3.88 7.15
C ASN A 174 -7.78 3.46 8.59
N LYS A 175 -9.00 3.73 9.06
CA LYS A 175 -9.51 3.35 10.37
C LYS A 175 -11.00 3.10 10.28
N LEU A 176 -11.49 2.09 11.00
CA LEU A 176 -12.91 1.74 11.12
C LEU A 176 -13.19 1.36 12.56
N THR A 177 -14.20 1.98 13.17
CA THR A 177 -14.67 1.64 14.51
C THR A 177 -16.19 1.42 14.51
N VAL A 178 -16.64 0.53 15.38
CA VAL A 178 -18.07 0.29 15.67
C VAL A 178 -18.27 0.33 17.17
N GLY A 179 -19.17 1.20 17.64
CA GLY A 179 -19.37 1.41 19.09
C GLY A 179 -18.09 1.85 19.81
N GLY A 180 -17.23 2.62 19.13
CA GLY A 180 -15.93 3.05 19.67
C GLY A 180 -14.83 1.99 19.69
N LYS A 181 -15.09 0.75 19.23
CA LYS A 181 -14.08 -0.31 19.14
C LYS A 181 -13.53 -0.45 17.73
N GLU A 182 -12.21 -0.54 17.61
CA GLU A 182 -11.52 -0.61 16.32
C GLU A 182 -11.62 -2.00 15.68
N VAL A 183 -11.90 -2.02 14.38
CA VAL A 183 -11.96 -3.21 13.54
C VAL A 183 -10.60 -3.39 12.84
N LYS A 184 -9.75 -4.27 13.39
CA LYS A 184 -8.32 -4.33 13.06
C LYS A 184 -7.99 -4.63 11.59
N ASN A 185 -8.77 -5.49 10.92
CA ASN A 185 -8.47 -5.91 9.54
C ASN A 185 -8.99 -4.93 8.48
N ALA A 186 -9.67 -3.85 8.88
CA ALA A 186 -10.32 -2.95 7.93
C ALA A 186 -9.35 -2.25 6.96
N SER A 187 -8.08 -2.09 7.36
CA SER A 187 -7.05 -1.45 6.54
C SER A 187 -6.47 -2.37 5.45
N SER A 188 -6.45 -3.68 5.70
CA SER A 188 -6.00 -4.69 4.75
C SER A 188 -7.11 -5.15 3.80
N GLU A 189 -8.36 -5.16 4.26
CA GLU A 189 -9.51 -5.68 3.54
C GLU A 189 -10.36 -4.54 2.98
N MET A 190 -10.29 -4.31 1.67
CA MET A 190 -11.04 -3.25 0.99
C MET A 190 -12.49 -3.63 0.78
N VAL A 191 -13.37 -2.62 0.71
CA VAL A 191 -14.74 -2.81 0.22
C VAL A 191 -14.70 -2.75 -1.31
N PRO A 192 -15.04 -3.84 -2.03
CA PRO A 192 -14.98 -3.88 -3.49
C PRO A 192 -16.05 -3.00 -4.14
N PRO A 193 -15.85 -2.52 -5.37
CA PRO A 193 -16.84 -1.74 -6.08
C PRO A 193 -18.08 -2.58 -6.44
N LYS A 194 -19.26 -1.98 -6.29
CA LYS A 194 -20.56 -2.64 -6.53
C LYS A 194 -20.66 -4.02 -5.86
N GLY A 195 -20.18 -4.10 -4.62
CA GLY A 195 -20.07 -5.32 -3.84
C GLY A 195 -20.12 -5.04 -2.34
N GLU A 196 -19.69 -6.02 -1.55
CA GLU A 196 -19.69 -5.92 -0.09
C GLU A 196 -18.43 -6.55 0.51
N GLN A 197 -18.08 -6.09 1.71
CA GLN A 197 -17.04 -6.69 2.54
C GLN A 197 -17.57 -6.92 3.95
N HIS A 198 -17.15 -8.02 4.55
CA HIS A 198 -17.57 -8.43 5.89
C HIS A 198 -16.38 -8.31 6.84
N TYR A 199 -16.59 -7.66 7.98
CA TYR A 199 -15.57 -7.51 9.00
C TYR A 199 -16.03 -8.13 10.32
N THR A 200 -15.20 -9.00 10.87
CA THR A 200 -15.41 -9.53 12.23
C THR A 200 -15.23 -8.40 13.25
N LEU A 201 -16.27 -8.17 14.05
CA LEU A 201 -16.23 -7.17 15.10
C LEU A 201 -15.41 -7.66 16.30
N PRO A 202 -14.67 -6.77 16.98
CA PRO A 202 -13.97 -7.12 18.21
C PRO A 202 -14.96 -7.41 19.34
N ALA A 203 -14.55 -8.24 20.30
CA ALA A 203 -15.36 -8.54 21.47
C ALA A 203 -15.79 -7.26 22.20
N GLY A 204 -17.08 -7.20 22.57
CA GLY A 204 -17.66 -6.05 23.26
C GLY A 204 -17.98 -4.84 22.36
N ALA A 205 -17.87 -4.95 21.03
CA ALA A 205 -18.42 -3.94 20.14
C ALA A 205 -19.96 -3.97 20.19
N THR A 206 -20.57 -2.93 20.74
CA THR A 206 -22.02 -2.77 20.88
C THR A 206 -22.52 -1.55 20.11
N GLY A 207 -23.83 -1.47 19.89
CA GLY A 207 -24.44 -0.38 19.14
C GLY A 207 -24.24 -0.47 17.63
N ASN A 208 -24.63 0.62 16.97
CA ASN A 208 -24.79 0.75 15.52
C ASN A 208 -24.10 2.00 14.94
N GLN A 209 -23.38 2.75 15.77
CA GLN A 209 -22.57 3.86 15.29
C GLN A 209 -21.25 3.35 14.71
N VAL A 210 -21.03 3.65 13.44
CA VAL A 210 -19.78 3.42 12.71
C VAL A 210 -19.07 4.75 12.56
N THR A 211 -17.77 4.76 12.85
CA THR A 211 -16.90 5.91 12.55
C THR A 211 -15.70 5.44 11.75
N PHE A 212 -15.37 6.15 10.67
CA PHE A 212 -14.31 5.70 9.78
C PHE A 212 -13.59 6.85 9.08
N ARG A 213 -12.39 6.53 8.60
CA ARG A 213 -11.59 7.34 7.68
C ARG A 213 -11.14 6.46 6.53
N THR A 214 -11.09 7.00 5.32
CA THR A 214 -10.67 6.27 4.11
C THR A 214 -9.41 6.89 3.51
N LEU A 215 -8.80 6.17 2.57
CA LEU A 215 -7.66 6.64 1.79
C LEU A 215 -8.10 7.07 0.40
N ASN A 216 -7.64 8.24 -0.04
CA ASN A 216 -7.81 8.70 -1.42
C ASN A 216 -6.81 8.02 -2.39
N ASP A 217 -6.82 8.42 -3.65
CA ASP A 217 -5.96 7.88 -4.72
C ASP A 217 -4.46 8.13 -4.48
N TYR A 218 -4.11 9.14 -3.69
CA TYR A 218 -2.73 9.51 -3.36
C TYR A 218 -2.24 8.88 -2.04
N GLY A 219 -3.07 8.06 -1.40
CA GLY A 219 -2.76 7.48 -0.09
C GLY A 219 -2.93 8.47 1.08
N GLY A 220 -3.51 9.64 0.83
CA GLY A 220 -3.89 10.60 1.87
C GLY A 220 -5.15 10.16 2.62
N VAL A 221 -5.19 10.46 3.92
CA VAL A 221 -6.33 10.14 4.78
C VAL A 221 -7.41 11.22 4.63
N LEU A 222 -8.61 10.82 4.25
CA LEU A 222 -9.77 11.72 4.12
C LEU A 222 -10.39 12.05 5.50
N PRO A 223 -11.17 13.14 5.60
CA PRO A 223 -11.90 13.49 6.81
C PRO A 223 -12.74 12.34 7.37
N GLN A 224 -12.92 12.34 8.68
CA GLN A 224 -13.71 11.31 9.36
C GLN A 224 -15.19 11.44 9.00
N GLN A 225 -15.83 10.29 8.81
CA GLN A 225 -17.28 10.17 8.66
C GLN A 225 -17.86 9.33 9.80
N THR A 226 -19.11 9.62 10.17
CA THR A 226 -19.87 8.89 11.19
C THR A 226 -21.26 8.57 10.64
N VAL A 227 -21.66 7.30 10.75
CA VAL A 227 -22.94 6.78 10.26
C VAL A 227 -23.57 5.93 11.37
N THR A 228 -24.90 5.98 11.49
CA THR A 228 -25.68 5.14 12.39
C THR A 228 -26.66 4.32 11.55
N PHE A 229 -26.71 2.99 11.74
CA PHE A 229 -27.53 2.06 10.94
C PHE A 229 -28.54 1.24 11.75
#